data_AF-A0A0G4NPE2-F1
#
_entry.id   AF-A0A0G4NPE2-F1
#
_cell.length_a   1.000
_cell.length_b   1.000
_cell.length_c   1.000
_cell.angle_alpha   90.00
_cell.angle_beta   90.00
_cell.angle_gamma   90.00
#
_symmetry.space_group_name_H-M   'P 1'
#
loop_
_entity.id
_entity.type
_entity.pdbx_description
1 polymer ?
#
loop_
_entity_poly.entity_id
_entity_poly.type
_entity_poly.pdbx_seq_one_letter_code
_entity_poly.pdbx_strand_id
1 'polypeptide(L)'
;MSITLPISMLDVFQNHADYCTLQNSIYDNPWPFPDLLAEDHWEKPGANSKGWAPGSDSKLAQEYRERTPQWLPEELPRGFFRWDPLRFKNGFLGSHKPKG
;
A
#
# COMPACT_ATOMS: atom_id res chain seq x y z
N MET A 1 -30.97 11.57 59.73
CA MET A 1 -29.90 12.48 59.27
C MET A 1 -29.67 12.19 57.80
N SER A 2 -29.80 13.17 56.91
CA SER A 2 -29.52 13.02 55.48
C SER A 2 -28.08 13.44 55.21
N ILE A 3 -27.27 12.57 54.61
CA ILE A 3 -25.89 12.87 54.23
C ILE A 3 -25.90 13.15 52.74
N THR A 4 -25.84 14.43 52.38
CA THR A 4 -25.65 14.84 50.98
C THR A 4 -24.18 14.69 50.61
N LEU A 5 -23.91 13.98 49.52
CA LEU A 5 -22.56 13.82 49.01
C LEU A 5 -22.02 15.18 48.51
N PRO A 6 -20.77 15.56 48.80
CA PRO A 6 -20.16 16.74 48.18
C PRO A 6 -20.14 16.61 46.66
N ILE A 7 -20.45 17.70 45.95
CA ILE A 7 -20.47 17.74 44.47
C ILE A 7 -19.14 17.29 43.86
N SER A 8 -18.02 17.56 44.55
CA SER A 8 -16.68 17.11 44.14
C SER A 8 -16.50 15.59 44.12
N MET A 9 -17.33 14.83 44.84
CA MET A 9 -17.31 13.36 44.83
C MET A 9 -18.29 12.75 43.82
N LEU A 10 -19.08 13.56 43.11
CA LEU A 10 -19.99 13.05 42.08
C LEU A 10 -19.23 12.42 40.90
N ASP A 11 -18.01 12.88 40.63
CA ASP A 11 -17.13 12.38 39.56
C ASP A 11 -16.75 10.91 39.74
N VAL A 12 -16.64 10.43 40.98
CA VAL A 12 -16.31 9.03 41.31
C VAL A 12 -17.40 8.06 40.85
N PHE A 13 -18.64 8.53 40.72
CA PHE A 13 -19.78 7.73 40.26
C PHE A 13 -20.06 7.91 38.76
N GLN A 14 -19.27 8.72 38.06
CA GLN A 14 -19.40 8.86 36.63
C GLN A 14 -18.90 7.58 35.95
N ASN A 15 -19.73 7.05 35.07
CA ASN A 15 -19.37 5.90 34.28
C ASN A 15 -18.39 6.37 33.20
N HIS A 16 -17.09 6.21 33.43
CA HIS A 16 -16.08 6.55 32.45
C HIS A 16 -16.14 5.56 31.29
N ALA A 17 -16.03 6.07 30.06
CA ALA A 17 -15.92 5.20 28.90
C ALA A 17 -14.70 4.28 29.06
N ASP A 18 -14.91 2.97 28.85
CA ASP A 18 -13.81 2.02 28.84
C ASP A 18 -12.98 2.20 27.56
N TYR A 19 -11.99 3.08 27.65
CA TYR A 19 -11.07 3.39 26.57
C TYR A 19 -10.31 2.15 26.08
N CYS A 20 -10.09 1.14 26.93
CA CYS A 20 -9.44 -0.11 26.54
C CYS A 20 -10.35 -0.93 25.63
N THR A 21 -11.64 -1.03 25.95
CA THR A 21 -12.63 -1.69 25.07
C THR A 21 -12.76 -0.96 23.72
N LEU A 22 -12.78 0.37 23.72
CA LEU A 22 -12.82 1.16 22.49
C LEU A 22 -11.54 0.96 21.65
N GLN A 23 -10.38 0.98 22.28
CA GLN A 23 -9.09 0.77 21.61
C GLN A 23 -8.98 -0.65 21.04
N ASN A 24 -9.43 -1.66 21.79
CA ASN A 24 -9.46 -3.05 21.32
C ASN A 24 -10.37 -3.20 20.09
N SER A 25 -11.53 -2.53 20.04
CA SER A 25 -12.40 -2.54 18.86
C SER A 25 -11.75 -1.96 17.59
N ILE A 26 -10.79 -1.04 17.75
CA ILE A 26 -10.00 -0.46 16.64
C ILE A 26 -8.92 -1.45 16.19
N TYR A 27 -8.29 -2.19 17.11
CA TYR A 27 -7.30 -3.23 16.77
C TYR A 27 -7.92 -4.50 16.21
N ASP A 28 -9.13 -4.84 16.66
CA ASP A 28 -9.94 -5.93 16.15
C ASP A 28 -10.58 -5.60 14.79
N ASN A 29 -10.46 -4.35 14.32
CA ASN A 29 -10.79 -4.01 12.96
C ASN A 29 -9.78 -4.70 12.03
N PRO A 30 -10.20 -5.63 11.16
CA PRO A 30 -9.32 -6.26 10.19
C PRO A 30 -8.96 -5.22 9.12
N TRP A 31 -7.96 -4.39 9.40
CA TRP A 31 -7.40 -3.47 8.42
C TRP A 31 -6.22 -4.14 7.70
N PRO A 32 -6.15 -4.07 6.36
CA PRO A 32 -7.16 -3.51 5.45
C PRO A 32 -8.42 -4.38 5.38
N PHE A 33 -9.60 -3.74 5.30
CA PHE A 33 -10.90 -4.42 5.21
C PHE A 33 -10.88 -5.47 4.10
N PRO A 34 -10.83 -6.77 4.43
CA PRO A 34 -10.52 -7.82 3.46
C PRO A 34 -11.57 -7.93 2.36
N ASP A 35 -12.83 -7.62 2.68
CA ASP A 35 -13.93 -7.59 1.72
C ASP A 35 -13.72 -6.52 0.62
N LEU A 36 -13.05 -5.42 0.93
CA LEU A 36 -12.71 -4.38 -0.07
C LEU A 36 -11.50 -4.74 -0.94
N LEU A 37 -10.80 -5.82 -0.60
CA LEU A 37 -9.70 -6.36 -1.39
C LEU A 37 -10.15 -7.49 -2.31
N ALA A 38 -11.43 -7.86 -2.29
CA ALA A 38 -11.96 -8.92 -3.14
C ALA A 38 -11.82 -8.57 -4.63
N GLU A 39 -11.44 -9.57 -5.43
CA GLU A 39 -11.06 -9.39 -6.85
C GLU A 39 -12.22 -8.88 -7.72
N ASP A 40 -13.46 -9.13 -7.32
CA ASP A 40 -14.68 -8.64 -7.96
C ASP A 40 -14.84 -7.11 -7.88
N HIS A 41 -14.18 -6.46 -6.91
CA HIS A 41 -14.10 -5.01 -6.80
C HIS A 41 -12.95 -4.40 -7.62
N TRP A 42 -12.11 -5.21 -8.28
CA TRP A 42 -10.96 -4.69 -9.01
C TRP A 42 -11.37 -4.24 -10.41
N GLU A 43 -11.15 -2.96 -10.69
CA GLU A 43 -11.35 -2.43 -12.04
C GLU A 43 -10.14 -2.71 -12.94
N LYS A 44 -10.43 -3.13 -14.17
CA LYS A 44 -9.41 -3.22 -15.22
C LYS A 44 -8.85 -1.82 -15.52
N PRO A 45 -7.56 -1.71 -15.87
CA PRO A 45 -6.97 -0.43 -16.25
C PRO A 45 -7.77 0.25 -17.37
N GLY A 46 -8.15 1.51 -17.14
CA GLY A 46 -8.92 2.36 -18.05
C GLY A 46 -8.16 3.62 -18.46
N ALA A 47 -8.84 4.57 -19.10
CA ALA A 47 -8.22 5.77 -19.67
C ALA A 47 -7.41 6.60 -18.66
N ASN A 48 -7.88 6.70 -17.41
CA ASN A 48 -7.27 7.53 -16.37
C ASN A 48 -6.75 6.74 -15.15
N SER A 49 -7.08 5.46 -15.03
CA SER A 49 -6.68 4.59 -13.91
C SER A 49 -5.71 3.52 -14.42
N LYS A 50 -4.51 3.48 -13.85
CA LYS A 50 -3.47 2.51 -14.27
C LYS A 50 -3.76 1.05 -13.86
N GLY A 51 -4.92 0.79 -13.27
CA GLY A 51 -5.30 -0.51 -12.72
C GLY A 51 -4.39 -0.93 -11.56
N TRP A 52 -4.86 -1.87 -10.74
CA TRP A 52 -4.01 -2.59 -9.80
C TRP A 52 -3.73 -3.97 -10.38
N ALA A 53 -2.45 -4.37 -10.42
CA ALA A 53 -2.03 -5.67 -10.93
C ALA A 53 -1.12 -6.34 -9.89
N PRO A 54 -1.70 -6.93 -8.83
CA PRO A 54 -0.93 -7.72 -7.89
C PRO A 54 -0.46 -9.03 -8.55
N GLY A 55 0.64 -9.56 -8.04
CA GLY A 55 1.26 -10.80 -8.53
C GLY A 55 2.30 -10.57 -9.63
N SER A 56 3.36 -11.39 -9.60
CA SER A 56 4.46 -11.32 -10.56
C SER A 56 4.12 -11.87 -11.95
N ASP A 57 3.02 -12.63 -12.06
CA ASP A 57 2.74 -13.50 -13.21
C ASP A 57 1.46 -13.07 -13.95
N SER A 58 0.88 -11.93 -13.59
CA SER A 58 -0.27 -11.38 -14.31
C SER A 58 0.16 -10.80 -15.67
N LYS A 59 -0.71 -10.92 -16.67
CA LYS A 59 -0.48 -10.34 -18.01
C LYS A 59 -0.18 -8.84 -17.94
N LEU A 60 -0.87 -8.11 -17.06
CA LEU A 60 -0.62 -6.68 -16.81
C LEU A 60 0.76 -6.43 -16.21
N ALA A 61 1.22 -7.28 -15.29
CA ALA A 61 2.57 -7.17 -14.73
C ALA A 61 3.64 -7.44 -15.81
N GLN A 62 3.39 -8.39 -16.72
CA GLN A 62 4.26 -8.66 -17.85
C GLN A 62 4.30 -7.47 -18.83
N GLU A 63 3.14 -6.96 -19.26
CA GLU A 63 3.03 -5.78 -20.12
C GLU A 63 3.72 -4.55 -19.48
N TYR A 64 3.58 -4.36 -18.17
CA TYR A 64 4.26 -3.28 -17.44
C TYR A 64 5.78 -3.43 -17.39
N ARG A 65 6.30 -4.67 -17.31
CA ARG A 65 7.75 -4.96 -17.34
C ARG A 65 8.34 -4.77 -18.74
N GLU A 66 7.60 -5.18 -19.76
CA GLU A 66 8.04 -5.13 -21.16
C GLU A 66 7.85 -3.73 -21.78
N ARG A 67 7.05 -2.86 -21.17
CA ARG A 67 6.80 -1.50 -21.66
C ARG A 67 8.04 -0.62 -21.56
N THR A 68 8.61 -0.33 -22.72
CA THR A 68 9.61 0.73 -22.91
C THR A 68 8.92 2.03 -23.37
N PRO A 69 9.08 3.15 -22.65
CA PRO A 69 8.51 4.42 -23.07
C PRO A 69 9.21 4.98 -24.32
N GLN A 70 8.44 5.63 -25.19
CA GLN A 70 8.96 6.24 -26.44
C GLN A 70 9.95 7.38 -26.19
N TRP A 71 9.89 8.04 -25.04
CA TRP A 71 10.80 9.11 -24.66
C TRP A 71 12.16 8.60 -24.17
N LEU A 72 12.32 7.29 -24.00
CA LEU A 72 13.54 6.72 -23.44
C LEU A 72 14.66 6.77 -24.49
N PRO A 73 15.81 7.38 -24.18
CA PRO A 73 16.95 7.42 -25.09
C PRO A 73 17.58 6.03 -25.28
N GLU A 74 18.29 5.84 -26.39
CA GLU A 74 18.99 4.60 -26.72
C GLU A 74 20.10 4.29 -25.70
N GLU A 75 20.87 5.31 -25.30
CA GLU A 75 21.78 5.23 -24.17
C GLU A 75 21.05 5.56 -22.86
N LEU A 76 20.92 4.56 -21.99
CA LEU A 76 20.24 4.71 -20.71
C LEU A 76 21.04 5.57 -19.72
N PRO A 77 20.46 6.65 -19.18
CA PRO A 77 21.09 7.39 -18.09
C PRO A 77 21.17 6.54 -16.82
N ARG A 78 22.14 6.85 -15.96
CA ARG A 78 22.24 6.24 -14.63
C ARG A 78 20.92 6.41 -13.86
N GLY A 79 20.47 5.33 -13.23
CA GLY A 79 19.22 5.30 -12.46
C GLY A 79 17.99 4.89 -13.27
N PHE A 80 18.08 4.81 -14.60
CA PHE A 80 16.98 4.37 -15.48
C PHE A 80 17.03 2.87 -15.80
N PHE A 81 17.75 2.09 -14.98
CA PHE A 81 17.90 0.64 -15.11
C PHE A 81 16.59 -0.11 -15.22
N ARG A 82 15.50 0.46 -14.70
CA ARG A 82 14.16 -0.11 -14.83
C ARG A 82 13.84 -0.52 -16.27
N TRP A 83 14.20 0.29 -17.24
CA TRP A 83 13.88 0.07 -18.65
C TRP A 83 15.04 -0.56 -19.43
N ASP A 84 16.04 -1.06 -18.73
CA ASP A 84 17.18 -1.70 -19.34
C ASP A 84 16.80 -3.10 -19.89
N PRO A 85 16.86 -3.31 -21.22
CA PRO A 85 16.49 -4.59 -21.84
C PRO A 85 17.35 -5.76 -21.37
N LEU A 86 18.53 -5.46 -20.83
CA LEU A 86 19.50 -6.43 -20.32
C LEU A 86 19.42 -6.59 -18.79
N ARG A 87 18.57 -5.83 -18.07
CA ARG A 87 18.49 -5.88 -16.60
C ARG A 87 18.29 -7.26 -16.02
N PHE A 88 17.49 -8.08 -16.70
CA PHE A 88 17.12 -9.42 -16.24
C PHE A 88 17.76 -10.52 -17.08
N LYS A 89 18.62 -10.16 -18.06
CA LYS A 89 19.30 -11.13 -18.91
C LYS A 89 20.70 -11.40 -18.35
N ASN A 90 21.06 -12.68 -18.26
CA ASN A 90 22.43 -13.16 -18.02
C ASN A 90 23.06 -12.80 -16.66
N GLY A 91 22.27 -12.57 -15.61
CA GLY A 91 22.77 -12.41 -14.24
C GLY A 91 23.48 -11.07 -13.93
N PHE A 92 23.57 -10.16 -14.90
CA PHE A 92 24.04 -8.79 -14.70
C PHE A 92 22.85 -7.85 -14.57
N LEU A 93 22.92 -6.90 -13.64
CA LEU A 93 21.89 -5.88 -13.40
C LEU A 93 21.90 -4.78 -14.47
N GLY A 94 21.89 -5.16 -15.76
CA GLY A 94 21.75 -4.24 -16.89
C GLY A 94 23.00 -4.09 -17.77
N SER A 95 22.84 -3.23 -18.77
CA SER A 95 23.76 -2.84 -19.84
C SER A 95 24.87 -1.87 -19.40
N HIS A 96 24.75 -1.26 -18.22
CA HIS A 96 25.67 -0.21 -17.79
C HIS A 96 27.03 -0.79 -17.36
N LYS A 97 28.03 -0.61 -18.22
CA LYS A 97 29.43 -0.82 -17.82
C LYS A 97 29.92 0.40 -17.04
N PRO A 98 30.50 0.24 -15.83
CA PRO A 98 31.14 1.34 -15.15
C PRO A 98 32.24 1.91 -16.07
N LYS A 99 32.23 3.24 -16.29
CA LYS A 99 33.35 3.92 -16.94
C LYS A 99 34.54 3.77 -15.99
N GLY A 100 35.57 3.05 -16.44
CA GLY A 100 36.86 2.95 -15.76
C GLY A 100 37.66 4.23 -15.83
#